data_AF-X1NNU8-F1
#
_entry.id   AF-X1NNU8-F1
#
_cell.length_a   1.000
_cell.length_b   1.000
_cell.length_c   1.000
_cell.angle_alpha   90.00
_cell.angle_beta   90.00
_cell.angle_gamma   90.00
#
_symmetry.space_group_name_H-M   'P 1'
#
loop_
_entity.id
_entity.type
_entity.pdbx_description
1 polymer ?
#
loop_
_entity_poly.entity_id
_entity_poly.type
_entity_poly.pdbx_seq_one_letter_code
_entity_poly.pdbx_strand_id
1 'polypeptide(L)' 'MGIDLVITCDCGISCLQEIDYANSLGLDVIVTDHHRVKEKVPSAYAVLDPNQPDCSYPFKELAGVGVAFKLIQ' A
#
# COMPACT_ATOMS: atom_id res chain seq x y z
N MET A 1 13.21 19.50 9.96
CA MET A 1 12.27 19.16 8.87
C MET A 1 12.63 17.77 8.42
N GLY A 2 11.75 16.80 8.66
CA GLY A 2 11.86 15.42 8.21
C GLY A 2 10.66 15.09 7.32
N ILE A 3 10.60 13.85 6.85
CA ILE A 3 9.38 13.30 6.25
C ILE A 3 8.70 12.48 7.35
N ASP A 4 7.40 12.73 7.54
CA ASP A 4 6.58 12.00 8.53
C ASP A 4 5.65 10.97 7.87
N LEU A 5 5.45 11.07 6.54
CA LEU A 5 4.57 10.21 5.75
C LEU A 5 5.19 9.82 4.41
N VAL A 6 5.15 8.54 4.08
CA VAL A 6 5.47 7.99 2.76
C VAL A 6 4.22 7.38 2.14
N ILE A 7 3.96 7.70 0.87
CA ILE A 7 2.92 7.07 0.06
C ILE A 7 3.62 6.34 -1.07
N THR A 8 3.50 5.01 -1.12
CA THR A 8 4.04 4.22 -2.23
C THR A 8 3.10 4.28 -3.43
N CYS A 9 3.65 4.07 -4.62
CA CYS A 9 2.89 3.98 -5.86
C CYS A 9 3.41 2.79 -6.66
N ASP A 10 2.51 1.87 -7.01
CA ASP A 10 2.80 0.65 -7.79
C ASP A 10 3.74 -0.34 -7.08
N CYS A 11 3.89 -0.20 -5.76
CA CYS A 11 4.72 -1.08 -4.95
C CYS A 11 4.31 -1.05 -3.47
N GLY A 12 4.85 -1.98 -2.68
CA GLY A 12 4.73 -1.98 -1.22
C GLY A 12 3.95 -3.15 -0.65
N ILE A 13 3.07 -3.83 -1.42
CA ILE A 13 2.23 -4.91 -0.86
C ILE A 13 3.03 -6.12 -0.35
N SER A 14 4.25 -6.31 -0.85
CA SER A 14 5.18 -7.37 -0.41
C SER A 14 6.28 -6.87 0.55
N CYS A 15 6.33 -5.57 0.87
CA CYS A 15 7.44 -4.93 1.60
C CYS A 15 7.24 -4.97 3.12
N LEU A 16 7.10 -6.18 3.68
CA LEU A 16 6.81 -6.36 5.11
C LEU A 16 7.90 -5.74 6.00
N GLN A 17 9.16 -6.08 5.73
CA GLN A 17 10.29 -5.69 6.58
C GLN A 17 10.62 -4.20 6.45
N GLU A 18 10.51 -3.66 5.24
CA GLU A 18 10.76 -2.24 4.96
C GLU A 18 9.71 -1.36 5.64
N ILE A 19 8.45 -1.79 5.65
CA ILE A 19 7.36 -1.07 6.32
C ILE A 19 7.50 -1.18 7.84
N ASP A 20 7.84 -2.36 8.38
CA ASP A 20 8.13 -2.50 9.81
C ASP A 20 9.31 -1.62 10.25
N TYR A 21 10.34 -1.50 9.41
CA TYR A 21 11.47 -0.61 9.65
C TYR A 21 11.05 0.86 9.62
N ALA A 22 10.28 1.29 8.61
CA ALA A 22 9.73 2.64 8.54
C ALA A 22 8.90 2.99 9.78
N ASN A 23 8.00 2.09 10.20
CA ASN A 23 7.21 2.24 11.42
C ASN A 23 8.09 2.41 12.66
N SER A 24 9.21 1.67 12.75
CA SER A 24 10.15 1.78 13.87
C SER A 24 10.85 3.15 13.97
N LEU A 25 10.90 3.89 12.85
CA LEU A 25 11.41 5.25 12.78
C LEU A 25 10.32 6.31 13.05
N GLY A 26 9.08 5.90 13.33
CA GLY A 26 7.94 6.80 13.49
C GLY A 26 7.41 7.36 12.16
N LEU A 27 7.71 6.70 11.04
CA LEU A 27 7.26 7.10 9.71
C LEU A 27 5.99 6.36 9.34
N ASP A 28 4.91 7.09 9.05
CA ASP A 28 3.69 6.48 8.53
C ASP A 28 3.89 6.07 7.07
N VAL A 29 3.41 4.89 6.69
CA VAL A 29 3.45 4.41 5.31
C VAL A 29 2.04 4.10 4.82
N ILE A 30 1.63 4.69 3.70
CA ILE A 30 0.44 4.30 2.94
C ILE A 30 0.90 3.55 1.70
N VAL A 31 0.40 2.33 1.52
CA VAL A 31 0.68 1.51 0.34
C VAL A 31 -0.38 1.74 -0.71
N THR A 32 0.01 2.12 -1.94
CA THR A 32 -0.87 2.01 -3.11
C THR A 32 -0.25 1.03 -4.11
N ASP A 33 -0.90 -0.11 -4.30
CA ASP A 33 -0.37 -1.22 -5.07
C ASP A 33 -1.53 -2.01 -5.71
N HIS A 34 -1.19 -2.92 -6.60
CA HIS A 34 -2.13 -3.79 -7.30
C HIS A 34 -1.57 -5.21 -7.54
N HIS A 35 -0.35 -5.50 -7.09
CA HIS A 35 0.22 -6.83 -7.20
C HIS A 35 -0.54 -7.84 -6.33
N ARG A 36 -0.32 -9.15 -6.56
CA ARG A 36 -0.98 -10.17 -5.73
C ARG A 36 -0.48 -10.11 -4.29
N VAL A 37 -1.40 -10.00 -3.34
CA VAL A 37 -1.10 -10.23 -1.93
C VAL A 37 -0.56 -11.65 -1.75
N LYS A 38 0.56 -11.78 -1.05
CA LYS A 38 1.15 -13.08 -0.72
C LYS A 38 0.50 -13.62 0.56
N GLU A 39 1.30 -13.95 1.57
CA GLU A 39 0.80 -14.55 2.82
C GLU A 39 0.26 -13.50 3.81
N LYS A 40 0.81 -12.28 3.78
CA LYS A 40 0.50 -11.22 4.74
C LYS A 40 0.42 -9.88 4.04
N VAL A 41 -0.46 -9.03 4.55
CA VAL A 41 -0.51 -7.59 4.24
C VAL A 41 0.46 -6.87 5.18
N PRO A 42 1.27 -5.90 4.70
CA PRO A 42 2.20 -5.16 5.53
C PRO A 42 1.47 -4.36 6.62
N SER A 43 2.16 -4.13 7.74
CA SER A 43 1.65 -3.30 8.86
C SER A 43 1.74 -1.80 8.54
N ALA A 44 1.34 -1.41 7.34
CA ALA A 44 1.28 -0.03 6.89
C ALA A 44 0.15 0.74 7.62
N TYR A 45 0.24 2.06 7.66
CA TYR A 45 -0.84 2.92 8.17
C TYR A 45 -2.14 2.69 7.37
N ALA A 46 -2.03 2.52 6.06
CA ALA A 46 -3.12 2.07 5.19
C ALA A 46 -2.58 1.29 3.99
N VAL A 47 -3.41 0.39 3.44
CA VAL A 47 -3.13 -0.34 2.21
C VAL A 47 -4.32 -0.19 1.26
N LEU A 48 -4.08 0.46 0.12
CA LEU A 48 -4.97 0.48 -1.02
C LEU A 48 -4.45 -0.50 -2.06
N ASP A 49 -5.08 -1.67 -2.10
CA ASP A 49 -4.84 -2.68 -3.12
C ASP A 49 -6.16 -3.44 -3.38
N PRO A 50 -6.66 -3.45 -4.64
CA PRO A 50 -7.90 -4.15 -4.97
C PRO A 50 -7.79 -5.66 -4.78
N ASN A 51 -6.60 -6.26 -4.76
CA ASN A 51 -6.37 -7.69 -4.58
C ASN A 51 -6.29 -8.12 -3.11
N GLN A 52 -6.59 -7.23 -2.15
CA GLN A 52 -6.76 -7.62 -0.75
C GLN A 52 -7.88 -8.66 -0.58
N PRO A 53 -7.68 -9.69 0.28
CA PRO A 53 -8.61 -10.82 0.40
C PRO A 53 -10.06 -10.44 0.71
N ASP A 54 -10.28 -9.36 1.45
CA ASP A 54 -11.57 -8.84 1.90
C ASP A 54 -12.08 -7.64 1.07
N CYS A 55 -11.35 -7.26 0.01
CA CYS A 55 -11.73 -6.12 -0.81
C CYS A 55 -12.85 -6.48 -1.79
N SER A 56 -13.99 -5.78 -1.71
CA SER A 56 -15.13 -5.96 -2.63
C SER A 56 -15.05 -5.10 -3.90
N TYR A 57 -13.95 -4.38 -4.12
CA TYR A 57 -13.83 -3.48 -5.28
C TYR A 57 -13.98 -4.25 -6.60
N PRO A 58 -14.86 -3.80 -7.52
CA PRO A 58 -15.33 -4.62 -8.64
C PRO A 58 -14.29 -4.83 -9.74
N PHE A 59 -13.26 -3.99 -9.82
CA PHE A 59 -12.24 -4.07 -10.88
C PHE A 59 -10.85 -4.34 -10.30
N LYS A 60 -10.43 -5.61 -10.36
CA LYS A 60 -9.16 -6.10 -9.76
C LYS A 60 -7.91 -5.81 -10.58
N GLU A 61 -8.09 -5.36 -11.83
CA GLU A 61 -7.01 -5.20 -12.81
C GLU A 61 -6.58 -3.72 -12.97
N LEU A 62 -6.76 -2.88 -11.94
CA LEU A 62 -6.17 -1.54 -11.95
C LEU A 62 -4.64 -1.67 -12.02
N ALA A 63 -3.99 -0.86 -12.85
CA ALA A 63 -2.55 -0.61 -12.73
C ALA A 63 -2.27 0.30 -11.51
N GLY A 64 -1.03 0.37 -11.02
CA GLY A 64 -0.68 1.23 -9.87
C GLY A 64 -1.11 2.69 -10.04
N VAL A 65 -0.96 3.27 -11.24
CA VAL A 65 -1.47 4.62 -11.53
C VAL A 65 -2.99 4.76 -11.36
N GLY A 66 -3.75 3.69 -11.64
CA GLY A 66 -5.19 3.65 -11.43
C GLY A 66 -5.56 3.57 -9.95
N VAL A 67 -4.78 2.84 -9.15
CA VAL A 67 -4.94 2.79 -7.68
C VAL A 67 -4.59 4.15 -7.07
N ALA A 68 -3.48 4.77 -7.49
CA ALA A 68 -3.10 6.11 -7.06
C ALA A 68 -4.14 7.18 -7.44
N PHE A 69 -4.74 7.09 -8.63
CA PHE A 69 -5.86 7.94 -9.01
C PHE A 69 -7.07 7.74 -8.09
N LYS A 70 -7.39 6.49 -7.73
CA LYS A 70 -8.50 6.19 -6.80
C LYS A 70 -8.26 6.69 -5.38
N LEU A 71 -7.01 6.81 -4.94
CA LEU A 71 -6.67 7.40 -3.64
C LEU A 71 -7.08 8.90 -3.56
N ILE A 72 -6.99 9.63 -4.68
CA ILE A 72 -7.24 11.08 -4.73
C ILE A 72 -8.61 11.47 -5.31
N GLN A 73 -9.46 10.49 -5.66
CA GLN A 73 -10.77 10.71 -6.29
C GLN A 73 -11.84 11.17 -5.29
#